data_AF-A0A6L8QAM6-F1
#
_entry.id   AF-A0A6L8QAM6-F1
#
_cell.length_a   1.000
_cell.length_b   1.000
_cell.length_c   1.000
_cell.angle_alpha   90.00
_cell.angle_beta   90.00
_cell.angle_gamma   90.00
#
_symmetry.space_group_name_H-M   'P 1'
#
loop_
_entity.id
_entity.type
_entity.pdbx_description
1 polymer ?
#
loop_
_entity_poly.entity_id
_entity_poly.type
_entity_poly.pdbx_seq_one_letter_code
_entity_poly.pdbx_strand_id
1 'polypeptide(L)'
;MNTYVLEDFYHTHPFYDYSYVVVRLRDQDNRANDFAFQLNFNKTFNPLPDHPRLTDVQTQIARRFAKEAPDELILLFKQRVVEAKAYGEKNPSTYLEFEPGNYYNFYELFPRNKEMLDFNFNKVQYFAEDSYDIDPRNDNRSLKLAFYKLELDNANQAPIFSSTYYLDERLREKEDAKLDPSNSDMLIAINQSIPDFNERLKKRYKEAKKIGQELLKNAPEIKVQEGKIKPNEPCPCGSGKKYKKCCALMLN
;
A
#
# COMPACT_ATOMS: atom_id res chain seq x y z
N MET A 1 -3.36 25.53 34.62
CA MET A 1 -2.69 24.24 34.37
C MET A 1 -3.64 23.48 33.48
N ASN A 2 -3.29 23.27 32.21
CA ASN A 2 -4.23 22.66 31.25
C ASN A 2 -4.24 21.15 31.47
N THR A 3 -5.43 20.57 31.50
CA THR A 3 -5.59 19.12 31.55
C THR A 3 -5.73 18.60 30.13
N TYR A 4 -4.88 17.65 29.76
CA TYR A 4 -4.90 17.02 28.44
C TYR A 4 -5.44 15.60 28.53
N VAL A 5 -6.24 15.21 27.55
CA VAL A 5 -6.59 13.80 27.27
C VAL A 5 -5.61 13.28 26.23
N LEU A 6 -4.99 12.14 26.53
CA LEU A 6 -4.10 11.44 25.60
C LEU A 6 -4.93 10.57 24.66
N GLU A 7 -4.77 10.80 23.37
CA GLU A 7 -5.32 9.96 22.29
C GLU A 7 -4.16 9.38 21.48
N ASP A 8 -4.23 8.11 21.10
CA ASP A 8 -3.19 7.38 20.39
C ASP A 8 -3.70 6.79 19.06
N PHE A 9 -2.87 6.90 18.02
CA PHE A 9 -3.20 6.49 16.66
C PHE A 9 -2.11 5.58 16.10
N TYR A 10 -2.54 4.53 15.42
CA TYR A 10 -1.68 3.46 14.93
C TYR A 10 -1.82 3.30 13.43
N HIS A 11 -0.69 3.11 12.76
CA HIS A 11 -0.69 2.67 11.38
C HIS A 11 -1.15 1.21 11.31
N THR A 12 -2.00 0.91 10.33
CA THR A 12 -2.49 -0.46 10.10
C THR A 12 -1.67 -1.21 9.04
N HIS A 13 -0.71 -0.55 8.38
CA HIS A 13 0.09 -1.15 7.32
C HIS A 13 0.96 -2.30 7.87
N PRO A 14 0.75 -3.57 7.45
CA PRO A 14 1.38 -4.71 8.10
C PRO A 14 2.87 -4.86 7.76
N PHE A 15 3.29 -4.41 6.57
CA PHE A 15 4.66 -4.57 6.07
C PHE A 15 5.64 -3.48 6.52
N TYR A 16 5.18 -2.46 7.26
CA TYR A 16 6.05 -1.39 7.76
C TYR A 16 6.30 -1.56 9.26
N ASP A 17 7.56 -1.48 9.68
CA ASP A 17 7.94 -1.48 11.08
C ASP A 17 7.99 -0.06 11.64
N TYR A 18 6.89 0.35 12.28
CA TYR A 18 6.80 1.63 12.96
C TYR A 18 7.46 1.54 14.34
N SER A 19 8.50 2.35 14.54
CA SER A 19 9.18 2.51 15.84
C SER A 19 8.59 3.63 16.70
N TYR A 20 7.38 4.08 16.37
CA TYR A 20 6.68 5.17 17.03
C TYR A 20 5.16 4.93 17.05
N VAL A 21 4.48 5.70 17.90
CA VAL A 21 3.02 5.89 17.88
C VAL A 21 2.72 7.36 17.67
N VAL A 22 1.64 7.69 16.97
CA VAL A 22 1.17 9.09 16.90
C VAL A 22 0.30 9.34 18.11
N VAL A 23 0.66 10.33 18.93
CA VAL A 23 -0.14 10.75 20.07
C VAL A 23 -0.67 12.16 19.86
N ARG A 24 -1.91 12.38 20.27
CA ARG A 24 -2.52 13.70 20.36
C ARG A 24 -2.80 14.01 21.83
N LEU A 25 -2.36 15.18 22.27
CA LEU A 25 -2.75 15.75 23.55
C LEU A 25 -3.90 16.72 23.27
N ARG A 26 -5.12 16.30 23.58
CA ARG A 26 -6.33 17.10 23.43
C ARG A 26 -6.61 17.86 24.70
N ASP A 27 -6.59 19.19 24.63
CA ASP A 27 -6.89 20.07 25.75
C ASP A 27 -8.40 19.94 26.09
N GLN A 28 -8.71 19.74 27.37
CA GLN A 28 -10.09 19.54 27.81
C GLN A 28 -10.95 20.80 27.68
N ASP A 29 -10.33 21.98 27.83
CA ASP A 29 -11.04 23.25 27.94
C ASP A 29 -10.95 24.08 26.65
N ASN A 30 -9.82 23.98 25.93
CA ASN A 30 -9.60 24.77 24.72
C ASN A 30 -8.94 23.96 23.59
N ARG A 31 -9.75 23.50 22.64
CA ARG A 31 -9.30 22.71 21.48
C ARG A 31 -8.26 23.41 20.58
N ALA A 32 -8.13 24.74 20.65
CA ALA A 32 -7.08 25.46 19.93
C ALA A 32 -5.67 25.10 20.45
N ASN A 33 -5.58 24.54 21.66
CA ASN A 33 -4.33 24.08 22.25
C ASN A 33 -4.02 22.61 21.92
N ASP A 34 -4.89 21.90 21.19
CA ASP A 34 -4.64 20.52 20.78
C ASP A 34 -3.40 20.43 19.91
N PHE A 35 -2.60 19.38 20.11
CA PHE A 35 -1.46 19.11 19.24
C PHE A 35 -1.13 17.63 19.23
N ALA A 36 -0.47 17.21 18.16
CA ALA A 36 -0.07 15.82 17.97
C ALA A 36 1.40 15.73 17.53
N PHE A 37 2.03 14.63 17.88
CA PHE A 37 3.42 14.35 17.58
C PHE A 37 3.67 12.83 17.51
N GLN A 38 4.78 12.44 16.89
CA GLN A 38 5.23 11.05 16.94
C GLN A 38 5.99 10.85 18.26
N LEU A 39 5.54 9.89 19.06
CA LEU A 39 6.28 9.38 20.22
C LEU A 39 7.08 8.15 19.79
N ASN A 40 8.39 8.28 19.73
CA ASN A 40 9.28 7.16 19.41
C ASN A 40 9.43 6.24 20.63
N PHE A 41 9.51 4.93 20.40
CA PHE A 41 9.63 3.94 21.48
C PHE A 41 10.95 4.01 22.25
N ASN A 42 11.94 4.75 21.74
CA ASN A 42 13.16 5.11 22.46
C ASN A 42 13.01 6.37 23.33
N LYS A 43 11.77 6.80 23.63
CA LYS A 43 11.43 7.94 24.49
C LYS A 43 11.91 9.29 23.94
N THR A 44 11.97 9.41 22.60
CA THR A 44 12.14 10.69 21.89
C THR A 44 10.85 11.07 21.18
N PHE A 45 10.77 12.27 20.61
CA PHE A 45 9.62 12.68 19.81
C PHE A 45 10.04 13.35 18.51
N ASN A 46 9.19 13.24 17.50
CA ASN A 46 9.31 13.98 16.24
C ASN A 46 8.01 14.77 15.98
N PRO A 47 8.08 15.95 15.33
CA PRO A 47 6.89 16.58 14.78
C PRO A 47 6.25 15.67 13.71
N LEU A 48 4.94 15.80 13.52
CA LEU A 48 4.28 15.07 12.43
C LEU A 48 4.62 15.69 11.06
N PRO A 49 4.92 14.89 10.03
CA PRO A 49 5.05 15.37 8.65
C PRO A 49 3.79 16.10 8.19
N ASP A 50 3.93 17.16 7.40
CA ASP A 50 2.81 17.93 6.81
C ASP A 50 1.78 18.52 7.80
N HIS A 51 2.13 18.58 9.09
CA HIS A 51 1.32 19.23 10.13
C HIS A 51 1.88 20.59 10.56
N PRO A 52 1.05 21.48 11.14
CA PRO A 52 1.51 22.75 11.69
C PRO A 52 2.65 22.55 12.69
N ARG A 53 3.64 23.45 12.65
CA ARG A 53 4.73 23.43 13.62
C ARG A 53 4.19 23.59 15.03
N LEU A 54 4.70 22.78 15.94
CA LEU A 54 4.42 22.91 17.36
C LEU A 54 4.94 24.25 17.88
N THR A 55 4.19 24.89 18.77
CA THR A 55 4.68 26.05 19.52
C THR A 55 5.80 25.65 20.47
N ASP A 56 6.54 26.62 21.02
CA ASP A 56 7.60 26.35 21.99
C ASP A 56 7.06 25.62 23.23
N VAL A 57 5.88 25.99 23.70
CA VAL A 57 5.20 25.36 24.84
C VAL A 57 4.84 23.91 24.51
N GLN A 58 4.20 23.66 23.36
CA GLN A 58 3.85 22.31 22.91
C GLN A 58 5.08 21.42 22.71
N THR A 59 6.17 22.00 22.19
CA THR A 59 7.46 21.32 22.02
C THR A 59 8.05 20.89 23.36
N GLN A 60 7.99 21.76 24.37
CA GLN A 60 8.45 21.42 25.72
C GLN A 60 7.59 20.32 26.36
N ILE A 61 6.26 20.40 26.20
CA ILE A 61 5.34 19.37 26.69
C ILE A 61 5.62 18.02 26.02
N ALA A 62 5.70 17.98 24.68
CA ALA A 62 5.98 16.75 23.93
C ALA A 62 7.32 16.12 24.32
N ARG A 63 8.37 16.94 24.45
CA ARG A 63 9.70 16.49 24.88
C ARG A 63 9.68 15.89 26.27
N ARG A 64 9.01 16.56 27.22
CA ARG A 64 8.90 16.09 28.60
C ARG A 64 8.08 14.81 28.67
N PHE A 65 6.93 14.78 28.02
CA PHE A 65 6.06 13.60 27.94
C PHE A 65 6.80 12.39 27.39
N ALA A 66 7.54 12.54 26.27
CA ALA A 66 8.30 11.45 25.69
C ALA A 66 9.39 10.93 26.63
N LYS A 67 10.17 11.83 27.24
CA LYS A 67 11.27 11.47 28.14
C LYS A 67 10.80 10.81 29.43
N GLU A 68 9.69 11.29 30.00
CA GLU A 68 9.13 10.84 31.27
C GLU A 68 8.09 9.70 31.11
N ALA A 69 7.80 9.28 29.88
CA ALA A 69 6.86 8.18 29.63
C ALA A 69 7.28 6.89 30.38
N PRO A 70 6.38 6.28 31.18
CA PRO A 70 6.65 5.00 31.84
C PRO A 70 6.95 3.89 30.83
N ASP A 71 7.78 2.91 31.21
CA ASP A 71 8.11 1.78 30.33
C ASP A 71 6.88 0.92 30.03
N GLU A 72 5.95 0.80 30.98
CA GLU A 72 4.68 0.11 30.82
C GLU A 72 3.79 0.76 29.76
N LEU A 73 3.82 2.10 29.67
CA LEU A 73 3.09 2.83 28.63
C LEU A 73 3.70 2.59 27.24
N ILE A 74 5.03 2.59 27.14
CA ILE A 74 5.74 2.25 25.90
C ILE A 74 5.46 0.80 25.49
N LEU A 75 5.42 -0.13 26.45
CA LEU A 75 5.07 -1.52 26.20
C LEU A 75 3.63 -1.66 25.67
N LEU A 76 2.66 -0.95 26.29
CA LEU A 76 1.29 -0.91 25.81
C LEU A 76 1.18 -0.40 24.37
N PHE A 77 1.91 0.67 24.02
CA PHE A 77 1.93 1.20 22.65
C PHE A 77 2.52 0.21 21.66
N LYS A 78 3.62 -0.49 22.01
CA LYS A 78 4.18 -1.56 21.17
C LYS A 78 3.18 -2.69 20.95
N GLN A 79 2.46 -3.11 21.99
CA GLN A 79 1.42 -4.13 21.86
C GLN A 79 0.31 -3.68 20.90
N ARG A 80 -0.17 -2.44 21.04
CA ARG A 80 -1.21 -1.90 20.16
C ARG A 80 -0.75 -1.72 18.71
N VAL A 81 0.54 -1.46 18.45
CA VAL A 81 1.09 -1.52 17.08
C VAL A 81 0.92 -2.91 16.48
N VAL A 82 1.24 -3.97 17.22
CA VAL A 82 1.07 -5.36 16.74
C VAL A 82 -0.40 -5.67 16.46
N GLU A 83 -1.31 -5.24 17.35
CA GLU A 83 -2.76 -5.39 17.16
C GLU A 83 -3.26 -4.63 15.92
N ALA A 84 -2.79 -3.40 15.70
CA ALA A 84 -3.14 -2.57 14.54
C ALA A 84 -2.64 -3.19 13.23
N LYS A 85 -1.43 -3.76 13.21
CA LYS A 85 -0.92 -4.53 12.06
C LYS A 85 -1.80 -5.74 11.76
N ALA A 86 -2.12 -6.55 12.78
CA ALA A 86 -2.99 -7.71 12.63
C ALA A 86 -4.41 -7.33 12.16
N TYR A 87 -4.88 -6.14 12.54
CA TYR A 87 -6.11 -5.55 12.01
C TYR A 87 -5.98 -5.19 10.53
N GLY A 88 -4.90 -4.53 10.11
CA GLY A 88 -4.67 -4.20 8.70
C GLY A 88 -4.52 -5.42 7.79
N GLU A 89 -3.85 -6.48 8.23
CA GLU A 89 -3.79 -7.75 7.46
C GLU A 89 -5.18 -8.32 7.13
N LYS A 90 -6.18 -8.07 7.98
CA LYS A 90 -7.58 -8.47 7.78
C LYS A 90 -8.35 -7.46 6.95
N ASN A 91 -7.91 -6.21 6.94
CA ASN A 91 -8.61 -5.08 6.36
C ASN A 91 -7.65 -4.24 5.48
N PRO A 92 -7.21 -4.74 4.31
CA PRO A 92 -6.24 -4.02 3.48
C PRO A 92 -6.64 -2.60 3.10
N SER A 93 -7.95 -2.33 3.01
CA SER A 93 -8.50 -0.99 2.74
C SER A 93 -8.17 0.06 3.79
N THR A 94 -7.64 -0.30 4.96
CA THR A 94 -7.31 0.65 6.03
C THR A 94 -5.92 1.27 5.88
N TYR A 95 -5.09 0.73 4.98
CA TYR A 95 -3.76 1.27 4.66
C TYR A 95 -3.51 1.42 3.16
N LEU A 96 -4.31 0.78 2.31
CA LEU A 96 -4.23 0.96 0.87
C LEU A 96 -4.84 2.31 0.47
N GLU A 97 -4.02 3.14 -0.16
CA GLU A 97 -4.46 4.38 -0.79
C GLU A 97 -4.57 4.18 -2.30
N PHE A 98 -5.73 4.54 -2.88
CA PHE A 98 -5.96 4.38 -4.31
C PHE A 98 -5.29 5.50 -5.11
N GLU A 99 -4.29 5.14 -5.90
CA GLU A 99 -3.59 6.06 -6.80
C GLU A 99 -3.67 5.56 -8.25
N PRO A 100 -4.33 6.31 -9.16
CA PRO A 100 -4.44 5.91 -10.56
C PRO A 100 -3.10 5.78 -11.27
N GLY A 101 -2.90 4.65 -11.93
CA GLY A 101 -1.67 4.35 -12.67
C GLY A 101 -0.61 3.59 -11.85
N ASN A 102 -0.78 3.50 -10.53
CA ASN A 102 0.08 2.67 -9.70
C ASN A 102 -0.26 1.19 -9.84
N TYR A 103 0.77 0.36 -9.66
CA TYR A 103 0.65 -1.09 -9.55
C TYR A 103 0.93 -1.49 -8.10
N TYR A 104 0.10 -2.37 -7.56
CA TYR A 104 0.19 -2.84 -6.18
C TYR A 104 0.51 -4.32 -6.17
N ASN A 105 1.46 -4.75 -5.35
CA ASN A 105 1.80 -6.17 -5.25
C ASN A 105 0.61 -6.95 -4.67
N PHE A 106 0.39 -8.16 -5.17
CA PHE A 106 -0.76 -8.97 -4.75
C PHE A 106 -0.72 -9.29 -3.25
N TYR A 107 0.48 -9.53 -2.69
CA TYR A 107 0.63 -9.75 -1.26
C TYR A 107 0.27 -8.50 -0.45
N GLU A 108 0.39 -7.28 -0.99
CA GLU A 108 -0.06 -6.06 -0.32
C GLU A 108 -1.58 -5.94 -0.31
N LEU A 109 -2.22 -6.37 -1.40
CA LEU A 109 -3.67 -6.41 -1.53
C LEU A 109 -4.30 -7.52 -0.67
N PHE A 110 -3.58 -8.64 -0.50
CA PHE A 110 -4.01 -9.81 0.24
C PHE A 110 -2.89 -10.38 1.13
N PRO A 111 -2.57 -9.72 2.27
CA PRO A 111 -1.42 -10.09 3.14
C PRO A 111 -1.43 -11.51 3.69
N ARG A 112 -2.63 -12.11 3.76
CA ARG A 112 -2.85 -13.46 4.31
C ARG A 112 -2.84 -14.55 3.25
N ASN A 113 -2.66 -14.17 1.99
CA ASN A 113 -2.55 -15.12 0.90
C ASN A 113 -1.32 -16.01 1.11
N LYS A 114 -1.48 -17.32 0.88
CA LYS A 114 -0.40 -18.31 1.04
C LYS A 114 0.08 -18.90 -0.28
N GLU A 115 -0.57 -18.55 -1.39
CA GLU A 115 -0.28 -19.09 -2.71
C GLU A 115 0.91 -18.39 -3.36
N MET A 116 2.07 -18.37 -2.70
CA MET A 116 3.27 -17.70 -3.21
C MET A 116 3.68 -18.26 -4.58
N LEU A 117 4.31 -17.41 -5.39
CA LEU A 117 4.75 -17.78 -6.74
C LEU A 117 6.19 -18.30 -6.70
N ASP A 118 6.43 -19.26 -5.81
CA ASP A 118 7.74 -19.87 -5.58
C ASP A 118 7.99 -20.96 -6.64
N PHE A 119 9.21 -21.05 -7.12
CA PHE A 119 9.60 -22.05 -8.11
C PHE A 119 11.09 -22.41 -8.02
N ASN A 120 11.45 -23.54 -8.60
CA ASN A 120 12.84 -23.98 -8.67
C ASN A 120 13.38 -23.80 -10.10
N PHE A 121 14.58 -23.27 -10.22
CA PHE A 121 15.29 -23.14 -11.49
C PHE A 121 16.77 -23.45 -11.25
N ASN A 122 17.38 -24.32 -12.07
CA ASN A 122 18.79 -24.73 -11.91
C ASN A 122 19.19 -25.16 -10.47
N LYS A 123 18.30 -25.88 -9.76
CA LYS A 123 18.48 -26.33 -8.36
C LYS A 123 18.58 -25.20 -7.32
N VAL A 124 18.21 -23.98 -7.71
CA VAL A 124 18.11 -22.83 -6.82
C VAL A 124 16.63 -22.45 -6.70
N GLN A 125 16.24 -21.96 -5.53
CA GLN A 125 14.88 -21.51 -5.26
C GLN A 125 14.73 -20.03 -5.62
N TYR A 126 13.63 -19.71 -6.27
CA TYR A 126 13.24 -18.38 -6.71
C TYR A 126 11.79 -18.12 -6.31
N PHE A 127 11.41 -16.86 -6.33
CA PHE A 127 10.01 -16.44 -6.21
C PHE A 127 9.72 -15.32 -7.20
N ALA A 128 8.46 -15.19 -7.57
CA ALA A 128 7.97 -14.06 -8.35
C ALA A 128 6.96 -13.23 -7.54
N GLU A 129 6.98 -11.93 -7.76
CA GLU A 129 5.95 -11.00 -7.29
C GLU A 129 5.10 -10.55 -8.47
N ASP A 130 3.79 -10.58 -8.28
CA ASP A 130 2.80 -10.12 -9.22
C ASP A 130 2.15 -8.82 -8.73
N SER A 131 2.28 -7.75 -9.51
CA SER A 131 1.70 -6.45 -9.23
C SER A 131 0.59 -6.10 -10.21
N TYR A 132 -0.46 -5.46 -9.71
CA TYR A 132 -1.68 -5.18 -10.47
C TYR A 132 -2.04 -3.70 -10.44
N ASP A 133 -2.42 -3.18 -11.60
CA ASP A 133 -3.23 -1.97 -11.68
C ASP A 133 -4.61 -2.28 -11.10
N ILE A 134 -4.95 -1.67 -9.96
CA ILE A 134 -6.23 -1.91 -9.28
C ILE A 134 -7.37 -1.05 -9.83
N ASP A 135 -7.11 -0.07 -10.70
CA ASP A 135 -8.13 0.83 -11.24
C ASP A 135 -9.16 0.06 -12.07
N PRO A 136 -10.42 -0.06 -11.62
CA PRO A 136 -11.44 -0.82 -12.34
C PRO A 136 -11.87 -0.17 -13.66
N ARG A 137 -11.46 1.08 -13.91
CA ARG A 137 -11.70 1.79 -15.18
C ARG A 137 -10.65 1.43 -16.24
N ASN A 138 -9.63 0.67 -15.87
CA ASN A 138 -8.58 0.18 -16.77
C ASN A 138 -8.81 -1.31 -17.04
N ASP A 139 -9.06 -1.67 -18.31
CA ASP A 139 -9.09 -3.07 -18.76
C ASP A 139 -7.76 -3.43 -19.44
N ASN A 140 -6.65 -3.18 -18.74
CA ASN A 140 -5.30 -3.45 -19.26
C ASN A 140 -5.03 -4.94 -19.47
N ARG A 141 -5.78 -5.82 -18.77
CA ARG A 141 -5.66 -7.29 -18.82
C ARG A 141 -4.21 -7.77 -18.74
N SER A 142 -3.44 -7.10 -17.89
CA SER A 142 -2.04 -7.37 -17.67
C SER A 142 -1.65 -7.11 -16.22
N LEU A 143 -0.48 -7.60 -15.86
CA LEU A 143 0.17 -7.42 -14.56
C LEU A 143 1.68 -7.25 -14.76
N LYS A 144 2.38 -6.77 -13.74
CA LYS A 144 3.85 -6.79 -13.71
C LYS A 144 4.29 -8.02 -12.95
N LEU A 145 5.27 -8.74 -13.49
CA LEU A 145 5.85 -9.92 -12.87
C LEU A 145 7.34 -9.64 -12.65
N ALA A 146 7.77 -9.66 -11.40
CA ALA A 146 9.16 -9.43 -11.00
C ALA A 146 9.73 -10.70 -10.39
N PHE A 147 10.92 -11.12 -10.81
CA PHE A 147 11.53 -12.38 -10.41
C PHE A 147 12.73 -12.15 -9.50
N TYR A 148 12.80 -12.93 -8.42
CA TYR A 148 13.81 -12.82 -7.39
C TYR A 148 14.40 -14.18 -7.07
N LYS A 149 15.68 -14.20 -6.73
CA LYS A 149 16.30 -15.39 -6.12
C LYS A 149 15.92 -15.39 -4.65
N LEU A 150 15.56 -16.53 -4.07
CA LEU A 150 15.22 -16.59 -2.65
C LEU A 150 16.48 -16.45 -1.79
N GLU A 151 16.71 -15.27 -1.22
CA GLU A 151 17.82 -14.96 -0.31
C GLU A 151 17.27 -14.39 1.01
N LEU A 152 17.36 -15.18 2.10
CA LEU A 152 16.73 -14.82 3.38
C LEU A 152 17.35 -13.59 4.06
N ASP A 153 18.61 -13.26 3.75
CA ASP A 153 19.37 -12.21 4.41
C ASP A 153 19.41 -10.87 3.63
N ASN A 154 18.69 -10.77 2.51
CA ASN A 154 18.74 -9.60 1.63
C ASN A 154 17.37 -8.92 1.46
N ALA A 155 17.02 -8.05 2.41
CA ALA A 155 15.74 -7.33 2.39
C ALA A 155 15.57 -6.32 1.23
N ASN A 156 16.66 -5.92 0.57
CA ASN A 156 16.66 -4.93 -0.52
C ASN A 156 17.13 -5.52 -1.86
N GLN A 157 16.86 -6.80 -2.07
CA GLN A 157 17.24 -7.49 -3.29
C GLN A 157 16.52 -6.87 -4.50
N ALA A 158 17.28 -6.48 -5.51
CA ALA A 158 16.71 -6.08 -6.79
C ALA A 158 16.18 -7.31 -7.55
N PRO A 159 15.10 -7.18 -8.33
CA PRO A 159 14.65 -8.27 -9.17
C PRO A 159 15.72 -8.62 -10.20
N ILE A 160 15.84 -9.92 -10.50
CA ILE A 160 16.68 -10.44 -11.58
C ILE A 160 16.22 -9.84 -12.91
N PHE A 161 14.91 -9.87 -13.12
CA PHE A 161 14.25 -9.17 -14.21
C PHE A 161 12.79 -8.91 -13.86
N SER A 162 12.14 -8.08 -14.66
CA SER A 162 10.71 -7.85 -14.59
C SER A 162 10.12 -7.81 -15.99
N SER A 163 8.91 -8.32 -16.16
CA SER A 163 8.20 -8.32 -17.43
C SER A 163 6.73 -7.95 -17.25
N THR A 164 6.09 -7.55 -18.35
CA THR A 164 4.64 -7.38 -18.36
C THR A 164 3.99 -8.70 -18.75
N TYR A 165 3.22 -9.30 -17.84
CA TYR A 165 2.48 -10.51 -18.17
C TYR A 165 1.09 -10.15 -18.68
N TYR A 166 0.81 -10.45 -19.95
CA TYR A 166 -0.51 -10.28 -20.54
C TYR A 166 -1.38 -11.52 -20.31
N LEU A 167 -2.64 -11.31 -19.93
CA LEU A 167 -3.62 -12.40 -19.80
C LEU A 167 -4.12 -12.85 -21.18
N ASP A 168 -3.99 -12.00 -22.20
CA ASP A 168 -4.16 -12.35 -23.61
C ASP A 168 -2.90 -13.06 -24.12
N GLU A 169 -3.06 -14.28 -24.61
CA GLU A 169 -1.96 -15.16 -25.02
C GLU A 169 -1.15 -14.58 -26.18
N ARG A 170 -1.79 -14.00 -27.19
CA ARG A 170 -1.10 -13.43 -28.35
C ARG A 170 -0.26 -12.20 -27.98
N LEU A 171 -0.74 -11.38 -27.04
CA LEU A 171 0.03 -10.26 -26.51
C LEU A 171 1.19 -10.75 -25.62
N ARG A 172 0.95 -11.80 -24.83
CA ARG A 172 1.96 -12.41 -23.97
C ARG A 172 3.11 -12.97 -24.80
N GLU A 173 2.83 -13.77 -25.84
CA GLU A 173 3.86 -14.31 -26.75
C GLU A 173 4.76 -13.21 -27.34
N LYS A 174 4.18 -12.08 -27.73
CA LYS A 174 4.94 -10.94 -28.29
C LYS A 174 5.82 -10.24 -27.25
N GLU A 175 5.40 -10.21 -26.00
CA GLU A 175 6.18 -9.63 -24.92
C GLU A 175 7.29 -10.58 -24.47
N ASP A 176 6.96 -11.86 -24.30
CA ASP A 176 7.90 -12.92 -23.89
C ASP A 176 9.02 -13.11 -24.94
N ALA A 177 8.71 -12.95 -26.23
CA ALA A 177 9.71 -13.00 -27.31
C ALA A 177 10.81 -11.92 -27.23
N LYS A 178 10.65 -10.90 -26.37
CA LYS A 178 11.66 -9.86 -26.13
C LYS A 178 12.65 -10.25 -25.01
N LEU A 179 12.34 -11.29 -24.24
CA LEU A 179 13.21 -11.73 -23.16
C LEU A 179 14.46 -12.39 -23.72
N ASP A 180 15.58 -12.22 -23.02
CA ASP A 180 16.76 -13.04 -23.30
C ASP A 180 16.50 -14.51 -22.93
N PRO A 181 17.35 -15.45 -23.39
CA PRO A 181 17.13 -16.87 -23.16
C PRO A 181 17.03 -17.25 -21.67
N SER A 182 17.85 -16.64 -20.80
CA SER A 182 17.85 -16.98 -19.37
C SER A 182 16.54 -16.58 -18.69
N ASN A 183 16.02 -15.39 -19.02
CA ASN A 183 14.74 -14.91 -18.47
C ASN A 183 13.55 -15.69 -19.05
N SER A 184 13.63 -16.08 -20.32
CA SER A 184 12.63 -16.97 -20.94
C SER A 184 12.56 -18.32 -20.23
N ASP A 185 13.71 -18.92 -19.94
CA ASP A 185 13.80 -20.19 -19.21
C ASP A 185 13.22 -20.10 -17.79
N MET A 186 13.42 -18.98 -17.09
CA MET A 186 12.80 -18.74 -15.78
C MET A 186 11.26 -18.64 -15.89
N LEU A 187 10.75 -17.96 -16.92
CA LEU A 187 9.31 -17.87 -17.16
C LEU A 187 8.69 -19.23 -17.50
N ILE A 188 9.43 -20.09 -18.22
CA ILE A 188 9.02 -21.47 -18.46
C ILE A 188 9.01 -22.26 -17.15
N ALA A 189 10.06 -22.12 -16.33
CA ALA A 189 10.21 -22.86 -15.07
C ALA A 189 9.09 -22.56 -14.07
N ILE A 190 8.67 -21.29 -13.93
CA ILE A 190 7.54 -20.93 -13.06
C ILE A 190 6.21 -21.48 -13.58
N ASN A 191 5.97 -21.41 -14.89
CA ASN A 191 4.76 -21.98 -15.52
C ASN A 191 4.69 -23.50 -15.32
N GLN A 192 5.83 -24.20 -15.34
CA GLN A 192 5.89 -25.64 -15.09
C GLN A 192 5.75 -25.99 -13.61
N SER A 193 6.29 -25.15 -12.72
CA SER A 193 6.26 -25.38 -11.27
C SER A 193 4.89 -25.09 -10.66
N ILE A 194 4.10 -24.20 -11.27
CA ILE A 194 2.78 -23.79 -10.80
C ILE A 194 1.73 -24.22 -11.85
N PRO A 195 1.09 -25.39 -11.69
CA PRO A 195 0.21 -25.97 -12.72
C PRO A 195 -0.95 -25.06 -13.15
N ASP A 196 -1.42 -24.19 -12.25
CA ASP A 196 -2.52 -23.26 -12.47
C ASP A 196 -2.07 -21.82 -12.69
N PHE A 197 -0.79 -21.56 -13.01
CA PHE A 197 -0.18 -20.23 -12.97
C PHE A 197 -1.02 -19.15 -13.67
N ASN A 198 -1.39 -19.35 -14.93
CA ASN A 198 -2.19 -18.39 -15.69
C ASN A 198 -3.59 -18.18 -15.09
N GLU A 199 -4.27 -19.25 -14.66
CA GLU A 199 -5.60 -19.13 -14.05
C GLU A 199 -5.53 -18.45 -12.68
N ARG A 200 -4.48 -18.71 -11.91
CA ARG A 200 -4.17 -18.01 -10.66
C ARG A 200 -3.99 -16.51 -10.92
N LEU A 201 -3.14 -16.12 -11.87
CA LEU A 201 -2.93 -14.71 -12.21
C LEU A 201 -4.20 -14.02 -12.72
N LYS A 202 -5.05 -14.72 -13.49
CA LYS A 202 -6.37 -14.21 -13.90
C LYS A 202 -7.31 -13.99 -12.72
N LYS A 203 -7.34 -14.91 -11.75
CA LYS A 203 -8.13 -14.78 -10.52
C LYS A 203 -7.67 -13.56 -9.72
N ARG A 204 -6.35 -13.46 -9.49
CA ARG A 204 -5.73 -12.35 -8.77
C ARG A 204 -5.98 -10.99 -9.43
N TYR A 205 -5.91 -10.91 -10.76
CA TYR A 205 -6.29 -9.69 -11.50
C TYR A 205 -7.72 -9.25 -11.18
N LYS A 206 -8.68 -10.18 -11.19
CA LYS A 206 -10.09 -9.87 -10.88
C LYS A 206 -10.25 -9.42 -9.43
N GLU A 207 -9.55 -10.07 -8.49
CA GLU A 207 -9.56 -9.71 -7.08
C GLU A 207 -8.96 -8.31 -6.84
N ALA A 208 -7.83 -8.00 -7.48
CA ALA A 208 -7.20 -6.68 -7.44
C ALA A 208 -8.14 -5.57 -7.95
N LYS A 209 -8.85 -5.81 -9.07
CA LYS A 209 -9.86 -4.86 -9.56
C LYS A 209 -11.02 -4.66 -8.59
N LYS A 210 -11.44 -5.70 -7.85
CA LYS A 210 -12.48 -5.56 -6.81
C LYS A 210 -12.02 -4.68 -5.66
N ILE A 211 -10.78 -4.84 -5.20
CA ILE A 211 -10.20 -3.95 -4.17
C ILE A 211 -10.22 -2.50 -4.65
N GLY A 212 -9.80 -2.22 -5.88
CA GLY A 212 -9.88 -0.88 -6.44
C GLY A 212 -11.31 -0.33 -6.52
N GLN A 213 -12.32 -1.16 -6.79
CA GLN A 213 -13.74 -0.76 -6.73
C GLN A 213 -14.17 -0.38 -5.31
N GLU A 214 -13.76 -1.15 -4.30
CA GLU A 214 -14.08 -0.89 -2.90
C GLU A 214 -13.41 0.41 -2.41
N LEU A 215 -12.13 0.61 -2.74
CA LEU A 215 -11.41 1.84 -2.42
C LEU A 215 -12.04 3.07 -3.08
N LEU A 216 -12.48 2.96 -4.33
CA LEU A 216 -13.19 4.06 -5.01
C LEU A 216 -14.54 4.38 -4.39
N LYS A 217 -15.27 3.38 -3.88
CA LYS A 217 -16.57 3.59 -3.20
C LYS A 217 -16.39 4.25 -1.83
N ASN A 218 -15.33 3.91 -1.13
CA ASN A 218 -15.03 4.43 0.21
C ASN A 218 -14.19 5.72 0.16
N ALA A 219 -13.71 6.13 -1.01
CA ALA A 219 -13.02 7.39 -1.18
C ALA A 219 -13.95 8.54 -0.77
N PRO A 220 -13.45 9.54 -0.04
CA PRO A 220 -14.24 10.73 0.29
C PRO A 220 -14.79 11.31 -1.02
N GLU A 221 -16.09 11.64 -1.04
CA GLU A 221 -16.72 12.28 -2.19
C GLU A 221 -15.86 13.48 -2.58
N ILE A 222 -15.17 13.35 -3.72
CA ILE A 222 -14.48 14.48 -4.34
C ILE A 222 -15.62 15.45 -4.61
N LYS A 223 -15.69 16.55 -3.85
CA LYS A 223 -16.55 17.68 -4.17
C LYS A 223 -16.11 18.15 -5.55
N VAL A 224 -16.74 17.60 -6.58
CA VAL A 224 -16.59 18.04 -7.96
C VAL A 224 -16.97 19.51 -7.90
N GLN A 225 -16.00 20.40 -8.10
CA GLN A 225 -16.31 21.82 -8.28
C GLN A 225 -17.39 21.86 -9.36
N GLU A 226 -18.51 22.52 -9.08
CA GLU A 226 -19.70 22.64 -9.95
C GLU A 226 -19.42 23.45 -11.24
N GLY A 227 -18.24 23.29 -11.84
CA GLY A 227 -17.95 23.70 -13.20
C GLY A 227 -18.31 22.57 -14.17
N LYS A 228 -18.92 22.91 -15.31
CA LYS A 228 -19.07 21.99 -16.44
C LYS A 228 -17.69 21.50 -16.88
N ILE A 229 -17.26 20.34 -16.39
CA ILE A 229 -16.01 19.70 -16.79
C ILE A 229 -16.08 19.40 -18.29
N LYS A 230 -15.13 19.94 -19.06
CA LYS A 230 -15.13 19.73 -20.50
C LYS A 230 -14.68 18.29 -20.81
N PRO A 231 -15.20 17.66 -21.88
CA PRO A 231 -14.86 16.28 -22.25
C PRO A 231 -13.36 15.95 -22.31
N ASN A 232 -12.52 16.93 -22.66
CA ASN A 232 -11.08 16.74 -22.80
C ASN A 232 -10.26 17.13 -21.57
N GLU A 233 -10.87 17.71 -20.53
CA GLU A 233 -10.19 18.08 -19.29
C GLU A 233 -9.79 16.83 -18.49
N PRO A 234 -8.75 16.90 -17.64
CA PRO A 234 -8.42 15.83 -16.71
C PRO A 234 -9.64 15.48 -15.86
N CYS A 235 -9.91 14.18 -15.72
CA CYS A 235 -11.09 13.72 -15.02
C CYS A 235 -10.94 14.03 -13.51
N PRO A 236 -11.96 14.64 -12.86
CA PRO A 236 -11.86 15.11 -11.48
C PRO A 236 -11.65 13.98 -10.47
N CYS A 237 -11.91 12.73 -10.85
CA CYS A 237 -11.67 11.52 -10.06
C CYS A 237 -10.19 11.12 -9.89
N GLY A 238 -9.25 12.00 -10.23
CA GLY A 238 -7.81 11.74 -10.12
C GLY A 238 -7.21 10.75 -11.13
N SER A 239 -8.00 10.15 -12.02
CA SER A 239 -7.54 9.08 -12.95
C SER A 239 -6.35 9.41 -13.88
N GLY A 240 -5.96 10.68 -14.00
CA GLY A 240 -5.04 11.18 -15.04
C GLY A 240 -5.60 11.14 -16.48
N LYS A 241 -6.75 10.50 -16.73
CA LYS A 241 -7.40 10.43 -18.04
C LYS A 241 -8.26 11.66 -18.33
N LYS A 242 -8.56 11.89 -19.62
CA LYS A 242 -9.59 12.86 -20.05
C LYS A 242 -10.97 12.44 -19.52
N TYR A 243 -11.80 13.39 -19.07
CA TYR A 243 -13.13 13.16 -18.49
C TYR A 243 -14.01 12.25 -19.37
N LYS A 244 -14.03 12.48 -20.68
CA LYS A 244 -14.79 11.68 -21.65
C LYS A 244 -14.36 10.21 -21.78
N LYS A 245 -13.14 9.88 -21.34
CA LYS A 245 -12.56 8.53 -21.36
C LYS A 245 -12.53 7.90 -19.96
N CYS A 246 -13.18 8.53 -18.98
CA CYS A 246 -13.17 8.12 -17.59
C CYS A 246 -14.57 8.23 -16.98
N CYS A 247 -14.82 9.16 -16.06
CA CYS A 247 -16.10 9.19 -15.32
C CYS A 247 -17.32 9.46 -16.19
N ALA A 248 -17.17 10.09 -17.36
CA ALA A 248 -18.28 10.23 -18.29
C ALA A 248 -18.83 8.88 -18.80
N LEU A 249 -18.04 7.81 -18.76
CA LEU A 249 -18.47 6.46 -19.15
C LEU A 249 -19.26 5.74 -18.04
N MET A 250 -19.21 6.25 -16.80
CA MET A 250 -19.88 5.65 -15.64
C MET A 250 -21.25 6.31 -15.36
N LEU A 251 -21.63 7.34 -16.12
CA LEU A 251 -22.90 8.07 -15.99
C LEU A 251 -24.00 7.56 -16.95
N ASN A 252 -23.78 6.41 -17.58
CA ASN A 252 -24.74 5.74 -18.47
C ASN A 252 -25.15 4.38 -17.92
#